data_AF-A0A4Q6BEL4-F1
#
_entry.id   AF-A0A4Q6BEL4-F1
#
_cell.length_a   1.000
_cell.length_b   1.000
_cell.length_c   1.000
_cell.angle_alpha   90.00
_cell.angle_beta   90.00
_cell.angle_gamma   90.00
#
_symmetry.space_group_name_H-M   'P 1'
#
loop_
_entity.id
_entity.type
_entity.pdbx_description
1 polymer ?
#
loop_
_entity_poly.entity_id
_entity_poly.type
_entity_poly.pdbx_seq_one_letter_code
_entity_poly.pdbx_strand_id
1 'polypeptide(L)'
;MALTPQDIRDKQFTAVRLRDGYDMGEVEQFLDEVEVEFERLVSENSELKAKVAELESALEQASKAQPAPVAAKPEPEPVKEPEPVKE
;
A
#
# COMPACT_ATOMS: atom_id res chain seq x y z
N MET A 1 -5.60 -16.47 -12.06
CA MET A 1 -5.35 -16.02 -13.46
C MET A 1 -5.55 -14.53 -13.48
N ALA A 2 -4.48 -13.76 -13.65
CA ALA A 2 -4.58 -12.33 -13.87
C ALA A 2 -4.39 -12.11 -15.36
N LEU A 3 -5.32 -11.39 -15.98
CA LEU A 3 -5.11 -10.84 -17.32
C LEU A 3 -3.94 -9.85 -17.23
N THR A 4 -3.09 -9.83 -18.24
CA THR A 4 -2.08 -8.79 -18.46
C THR A 4 -2.57 -7.83 -19.55
N PRO A 5 -2.04 -6.60 -19.62
CA PRO A 5 -2.34 -5.69 -20.72
C PRO A 5 -2.02 -6.31 -22.10
N GLN A 6 -0.95 -7.11 -22.19
CA GLN A 6 -0.61 -7.85 -23.40
C GLN A 6 -1.69 -8.87 -23.78
N ASP A 7 -2.30 -9.56 -22.81
CA ASP A 7 -3.39 -10.51 -23.11
C ASP A 7 -4.64 -9.82 -23.69
N ILE A 8 -4.83 -8.53 -23.41
CA ILE A 8 -5.93 -7.73 -23.97
C ILE A 8 -5.61 -7.37 -25.41
N ARG A 9 -4.38 -6.93 -25.68
CA ARG A 9 -3.88 -6.62 -27.03
C ARG A 9 -3.88 -7.83 -27.97
N ASP A 10 -3.45 -8.98 -27.47
CA ASP A 10 -3.35 -10.20 -28.27
C ASP A 10 -4.70 -10.90 -28.46
N LYS A 11 -5.79 -10.33 -27.92
CA LYS A 11 -7.11 -10.94 -27.93
C LYS A 11 -7.75 -10.90 -29.32
N GLN A 12 -7.84 -12.05 -29.96
CA GLN A 12 -8.58 -12.19 -31.22
C GLN A 12 -10.02 -12.67 -30.98
N PHE A 13 -11.00 -11.90 -31.49
CA PHE A 13 -12.41 -12.25 -31.45
C PHE A 13 -12.85 -12.99 -32.72
N THR A 14 -13.72 -14.00 -32.56
CA THR A 14 -14.29 -14.73 -33.69
C THR A 14 -15.47 -13.96 -34.30
N ALA A 15 -15.40 -13.68 -35.60
CA ALA A 15 -16.50 -13.06 -36.34
C ALA A 15 -17.74 -13.97 -36.40
N VAL A 16 -18.89 -13.46 -35.94
CA VAL A 16 -20.18 -14.16 -36.06
C VAL A 16 -20.95 -13.59 -37.24
N ARG A 17 -21.40 -14.44 -38.18
CA ARG A 17 -22.05 -14.01 -39.44
C ARG A 17 -23.58 -14.20 -39.47
N LEU A 18 -24.13 -14.98 -38.54
CA LEU A 18 -25.54 -15.42 -38.55
C LEU A 18 -26.40 -14.76 -37.46
N ARG A 19 -25.80 -13.88 -36.64
CA ARG A 19 -26.46 -13.20 -35.51
C ARG A 19 -25.92 -11.78 -35.42
N ASP A 20 -26.67 -10.90 -34.77
CA ASP A 20 -26.17 -9.58 -34.38
C ASP A 20 -24.88 -9.78 -33.56
N GLY A 21 -23.81 -9.14 -34.03
CA GLY A 21 -22.50 -9.16 -33.42
C GLY A 21 -22.01 -7.73 -33.22
N TYR A 22 -21.00 -7.57 -32.38
CA TYR A 22 -20.35 -6.28 -32.22
C TYR A 22 -19.60 -5.89 -33.49
N ASP A 23 -19.53 -4.59 -33.77
CA ASP A 23 -18.66 -4.07 -34.82
C ASP A 23 -17.19 -4.29 -34.40
N MET A 24 -16.39 -4.87 -35.29
CA MET A 24 -14.99 -5.17 -34.96
C MET A 24 -14.20 -3.90 -34.67
N GLY A 25 -14.43 -2.81 -35.41
CA GLY A 25 -13.72 -1.55 -35.19
C GLY A 25 -14.06 -0.92 -33.84
N GLU A 26 -15.33 -0.98 -33.44
CA GLU A 26 -15.77 -0.51 -32.11
C GLU A 26 -15.16 -1.35 -30.98
N VAL A 27 -15.09 -2.67 -31.17
CA VAL A 27 -14.44 -3.58 -30.21
C VAL A 27 -12.95 -3.25 -30.08
N GLU A 28 -12.22 -3.12 -31.19
CA GLU A 28 -10.78 -2.79 -31.16
C GLU A 28 -10.54 -1.43 -30.48
N GLN A 29 -11.32 -0.40 -30.81
CA GLN A 29 -11.21 0.91 -30.17
C GLN A 29 -11.44 0.85 -28.65
N PHE A 30 -12.44 0.08 -28.21
CA PHE A 30 -12.69 -0.11 -26.79
C PHE A 30 -11.54 -0.87 -26.10
N LEU A 31 -10.94 -1.86 -26.77
CA LEU A 31 -9.80 -2.60 -26.22
C LEU A 31 -8.56 -1.70 -26.07
N ASP A 32 -8.32 -0.76 -26.98
CA ASP A 32 -7.24 0.23 -26.84
C ASP A 32 -7.43 1.08 -25.57
N GLU A 33 -8.66 1.54 -25.32
CA GLU A 33 -8.99 2.31 -24.10
C GLU A 33 -8.80 1.47 -22.83
N VAL A 34 -9.25 0.21 -22.86
CA VAL A 34 -9.09 -0.72 -21.74
C VAL A 34 -7.63 -1.08 -21.51
N GLU A 35 -6.82 -1.27 -22.56
CA GLU A 35 -5.39 -1.59 -22.44
C GLU A 35 -4.66 -0.48 -21.68
N VAL A 36 -4.85 0.78 -22.09
CA VAL A 36 -4.19 1.94 -21.48
C VAL A 36 -4.58 2.09 -20.01
N GLU A 37 -5.88 2.00 -19.70
CA GLU A 37 -6.34 2.14 -18.32
C GLU A 37 -5.90 0.96 -17.45
N PHE A 38 -5.85 -0.25 -18.02
CA PHE A 38 -5.40 -1.42 -17.30
C PHE A 38 -3.89 -1.38 -17.00
N GLU A 39 -3.07 -0.92 -17.93
CA GLU A 39 -1.64 -0.68 -17.69
C GLU A 39 -1.43 0.35 -16.55
N ARG A 40 -2.18 1.46 -16.59
CA ARG A 40 -2.17 2.48 -15.54
C ARG A 40 -2.49 1.88 -14.17
N LEU A 41 -3.58 1.10 -14.09
CA LEU A 41 -4.01 0.44 -12.85
C LEU A 41 -3.00 -0.59 -12.34
N VAL A 42 -2.37 -1.35 -13.23
CA VAL A 42 -1.35 -2.34 -12.85
C VAL A 42 -0.12 -1.64 -12.27
N SER A 43 0.35 -0.54 -12.89
CA SER A 43 1.47 0.24 -12.37
C SER A 43 1.15 0.84 -11.00
N GLU A 44 0.01 1.53 -10.89
CA GLU A 44 -0.45 2.14 -9.63
C GLU A 44 -0.61 1.08 -8.52
N ASN A 45 -1.18 -0.08 -8.84
CA ASN A 45 -1.34 -1.16 -7.88
C ASN A 45 0.01 -1.71 -7.40
N SER A 46 0.99 -1.84 -8.29
CA SER A 46 2.35 -2.26 -7.93
C SER A 46 3.03 -1.25 -7.01
N GLU A 47 2.90 0.04 -7.31
CA GLU A 47 3.46 1.11 -6.47
C GLU A 47 2.81 1.15 -5.08
N LEU A 48 1.48 1.02 -5.02
CA LEU A 48 0.75 0.99 -3.76
C LEU A 48 1.16 -0.23 -2.92
N LYS A 49 1.30 -1.41 -3.54
CA LYS A 49 1.78 -2.62 -2.85
C LYS A 49 3.21 -2.44 -2.32
N ALA A 50 4.09 -1.79 -3.08
CA ALA A 50 5.45 -1.48 -2.61
C ALA A 50 5.41 -0.55 -1.38
N LYS A 51 4.63 0.53 -1.43
CA LYS A 51 4.44 1.44 -0.29
C LYS A 51 3.87 0.74 0.94
N VAL A 52 2.90 -0.15 0.76
CA VAL A 52 2.33 -0.94 1.86
C VAL A 52 3.40 -1.83 2.49
N ALA A 53 4.19 -2.55 1.67
CA ALA A 53 5.26 -3.41 2.18
C ALA A 53 6.35 -2.61 2.93
N GLU A 54 6.70 -1.42 2.46
CA GLU A 54 7.64 -0.52 3.14
C GLU A 54 7.09 -0.04 4.50
N LEU A 55 5.83 0.40 4.55
CA LEU A 55 5.18 0.85 5.77
C LEU A 55 5.02 -0.28 6.79
N GLU A 56 4.65 -1.47 6.33
CA GLU A 56 4.58 -2.69 7.17
C GLU A 56 5.95 -3.01 7.76
N SER A 57 7.03 -2.94 6.96
CA SER A 57 8.40 -3.14 7.45
C SER A 57 8.81 -2.09 8.49
N ALA A 58 8.50 -0.81 8.24
CA ALA A 58 8.80 0.27 9.18
C ALA A 58 8.04 0.12 10.50
N LEU A 59 6.77 -0.28 10.44
CA LEU A 59 5.94 -0.55 11.62
C LEU A 59 6.50 -1.73 12.43
N GLU A 60 6.90 -2.82 11.78
CA GLU A 60 7.54 -3.96 12.41
C GLU A 60 8.87 -3.58 13.10
N GLN A 61 9.69 -2.74 12.46
CA GLN A 61 10.92 -2.23 13.05
C GLN A 61 10.65 -1.32 14.25
N ALA A 62 9.68 -0.41 14.16
CA ALA A 62 9.28 0.46 15.27
C ALA A 62 8.71 -0.34 16.46
N SER A 63 7.95 -1.40 16.18
CA SER A 63 7.39 -2.31 17.20
C SER A 63 8.48 -3.14 17.89
N LYS A 64 9.48 -3.61 17.15
CA LYS A 64 10.66 -4.31 17.72
C LYS A 64 11.61 -3.38 18.44
N ALA A 65 11.62 -2.09 18.09
CA ALA A 65 12.39 -1.05 18.76
C ALA A 65 11.68 -0.45 19.99
N GLN A 66 10.93 -1.27 20.75
CA GLN A 66 10.36 -0.85 22.03
C GLN A 66 11.40 -0.07 22.86
N PRO A 67 10.97 1.00 23.56
CA PRO A 67 11.88 1.96 24.15
C PRO A 67 12.85 1.23 25.07
N ALA A 68 14.15 1.49 24.90
CA ALA A 68 15.11 1.23 25.95
C ALA A 68 14.48 1.69 27.28
N PRO A 69 14.52 0.87 28.35
CA PRO A 69 13.91 1.24 29.61
C PRO A 69 14.43 2.63 29.96
N VAL A 70 13.50 3.56 30.16
CA VAL A 70 13.81 4.93 30.57
C VAL A 70 14.78 4.79 31.73
N ALA A 71 16.05 5.09 31.44
CA ALA A 71 17.10 5.00 32.41
C ALA A 71 16.63 5.79 33.63
N ALA A 72 16.63 5.11 34.77
CA ALA A 72 16.30 5.67 36.07
C ALA A 72 16.89 7.08 36.17
N LYS A 73 16.02 8.08 36.09
CA LYS A 73 16.33 9.41 36.60
C LYS A 73 16.62 9.19 38.09
N PRO A 74 17.81 9.55 38.62
CA PRO A 74 17.99 9.53 40.06
C PRO A 74 17.01 10.57 40.62
N GLU A 75 15.91 10.08 41.17
CA GLU A 75 15.02 10.88 41.98
C GLU A 75 15.84 11.28 43.22
N PRO A 76 16.09 12.58 43.43
CA PRO A 76 16.86 13.01 44.57
C PRO A 76 16.09 12.60 45.83
N GLU A 77 16.77 11.83 46.68
CA GLU A 77 16.29 11.40 47.98
C GLU A 77 15.74 12.59 48.79
N PRO A 78 14.68 12.38 49.59
CA PRO A 78 13.99 13.45 50.28
C PRO A 78 14.93 14.10 51.29
N VAL A 79 15.19 15.40 51.12
CA VAL A 79 15.83 16.21 52.14
C VAL A 79 14.91 16.19 53.36
N LYS A 80 15.28 15.39 54.36
CA LYS A 80 14.71 15.44 55.70
C LYS A 80 14.95 16.84 56.24
N GLU A 81 13.89 17.63 56.27
CA GLU A 81 13.82 18.90 56.99
C GLU A 81 13.96 18.60 58.50
N PRO A 82 14.96 19.16 59.20
CA PRO A 82 14.99 19.08 60.65
C PRO A 82 14.05 20.14 61.23
N GLU A 83 12.96 19.73 61.88
CA GLU A 83 12.40 20.49 63.01
C GLU A 83 13.45 20.54 64.15
N PRO A 84 13.44 21.49 65.13
CA PRO A 84 12.52 22.59 65.44
C PRO A 84 13.29 23.95 65.57
N VAL A 85 12.74 25.07 66.06
CA VAL A 85 12.74 25.49 67.48
C VAL A 85 11.68 26.59 67.67
N LYS A 86 10.83 26.42 68.70
CA LYS A 86 9.91 27.43 69.23
C LYS A 86 10.70 28.52 69.98
N GLU A 87 10.35 29.77 69.74
CA GLU A 87 10.54 30.88 70.70
C GLU A 87 9.21 31.62 70.87
#